data_AF-A0A8H3LGD4-F1
#
_entry.id   AF-A0A8H3LGD4-F1
#
_cell.length_a   1.000
_cell.length_b   1.000
_cell.length_c   1.000
_cell.angle_alpha   90.00
_cell.angle_beta   90.00
_cell.angle_gamma   90.00
#
_symmetry.space_group_name_H-M   'P 1'
#
loop_
_entity.id
_entity.type
_entity.pdbx_description
1 polymer ?
#
loop_
_entity_poly.entity_id
_entity_poly.type
_entity_poly.pdbx_seq_one_letter_code
_entity_poly.pdbx_strand_id
1 'polypeptide(L)'
;MPCLTNLSKSCAFLDLFLEILKKLIGYQNKIKWHQTCQKWCETVVPILWSNPWKFEKNTDCEYWTAITSTILLCLPKDSQDLLRRNNIIKSTLNSPAFDYVRYFQYLSPEAVEQLSRDYMNDNSVDPHRGYKDQLFEQEIYKLFMSKSSLKHLVLPKAPLSYCPGSTTCLQKLRELVCGSDNSPEFFYGLAQICRQIQRLVVDPCHDDNAGLASLIEFQTGLKYVELQAPDGQVNEYPRIGQALISQAHSISILYFHGSLCIRPTVLAEFINLKNLKLFISGEISNLSQFATTIFPKLEVLDIFWDEHTPFSIFTQFIENTQGTLSRIYWNTDCPPGKPEEIRDYLDVISRPKFTNLKFVTIWWNCLATEKLTKFLTIHPHLQALKIYTFTNRANGKELFDLLIRANPHSLKVLNLDGDWQFTNEDLEEFLDKWKSTGRNPLSFYISFKYNVTPQFEEIIQKYQNEGILKDFQKAEFLDEVESLNYLWKY
;
A
#
# COMPACT_ATOMS: atom_id res chain seq x y z
N MET A 1 18.98 -22.09 -28.46
CA MET A 1 19.85 -21.01 -27.94
C MET A 1 19.26 -19.67 -28.34
N PRO A 2 19.05 -18.74 -27.41
CA PRO A 2 17.84 -18.83 -26.59
C PRO A 2 17.06 -17.50 -26.45
N CYS A 3 15.80 -17.68 -26.04
CA CYS A 3 15.02 -16.84 -25.12
C CYS A 3 14.71 -15.37 -25.49
N LEU A 4 13.50 -15.17 -26.01
CA LEU A 4 12.68 -13.98 -25.74
C LEU A 4 11.23 -14.45 -25.49
N THR A 5 10.98 -15.01 -24.31
CA THR A 5 9.63 -15.25 -23.80
C THR A 5 9.37 -14.35 -22.62
N ASN A 6 8.39 -13.45 -22.80
CA ASN A 6 7.58 -12.82 -21.75
C ASN A 6 8.24 -11.84 -20.76
N LEU A 7 9.02 -10.90 -21.27
CA LEU A 7 9.07 -9.55 -20.71
C LEU A 7 8.41 -8.58 -21.69
N SER A 8 7.75 -7.54 -21.17
CA SER A 8 7.61 -6.21 -21.83
C SER A 8 6.43 -5.84 -22.75
N LYS A 9 5.22 -6.43 -22.69
CA LYS A 9 4.07 -5.72 -23.30
C LYS A 9 3.74 -4.41 -22.56
N SER A 10 4.02 -4.35 -21.26
CA SER A 10 3.94 -3.13 -20.43
C SER A 10 5.13 -2.18 -20.67
N CYS A 11 6.36 -2.70 -20.70
CA CYS A 11 7.54 -1.85 -20.92
C CYS A 11 7.61 -1.29 -22.34
N ALA A 12 7.24 -2.02 -23.40
CA ALA A 12 7.27 -1.48 -24.76
C ALA A 12 6.32 -0.27 -24.96
N PHE A 13 5.18 -0.26 -24.26
CA PHE A 13 4.28 0.90 -24.26
C PHE A 13 4.86 2.05 -23.43
N LEU A 14 5.47 1.75 -22.28
CA LEU A 14 6.14 2.74 -21.44
C LEU A 14 7.35 3.37 -22.14
N ASP A 15 8.15 2.58 -22.84
CA ASP A 15 9.33 3.00 -23.58
C ASP A 15 8.93 3.87 -24.79
N LEU A 16 7.92 3.44 -25.55
CA LEU A 16 7.34 4.25 -26.64
C LEU A 16 6.74 5.55 -26.12
N PHE A 17 6.11 5.52 -24.94
CA PHE A 17 5.49 6.67 -24.30
C PHE A 17 6.53 7.65 -23.73
N LEU A 18 7.61 7.15 -23.14
CA LEU A 18 8.78 7.93 -22.72
C LEU A 18 9.50 8.51 -23.93
N GLU A 19 9.60 7.78 -25.04
CA GLU A 19 10.16 8.27 -26.29
C GLU A 19 9.27 9.35 -26.93
N ILE A 20 7.94 9.21 -26.84
CA ILE A 20 6.97 10.24 -27.21
C ILE A 20 7.10 11.46 -26.29
N LEU A 21 7.31 11.29 -24.98
CA LEU A 21 7.53 12.40 -24.04
C LEU A 21 8.85 13.12 -24.34
N LYS A 22 9.94 12.38 -24.53
CA LYS A 22 11.26 12.92 -24.92
C LYS A 22 11.18 13.65 -26.26
N LYS A 23 10.45 13.12 -27.24
CA LYS A 23 10.19 13.81 -28.52
C LYS A 23 9.28 15.02 -28.33
N LEU A 24 8.16 14.91 -27.64
CA LEU A 24 7.22 16.01 -27.41
C LEU A 24 7.83 17.15 -26.61
N ILE A 25 8.77 16.89 -25.70
CA ILE A 25 9.47 17.92 -24.93
C ILE A 25 10.71 18.44 -25.69
N GLY A 26 11.47 17.57 -26.35
CA GLY A 26 12.66 17.95 -27.15
C GLY A 26 12.34 18.73 -28.43
N TYR A 27 11.18 18.52 -29.06
CA TYR A 27 10.77 19.23 -30.28
C TYR A 27 10.14 20.62 -30.02
N GLN A 28 9.89 21.02 -28.76
CA GLN A 28 9.20 22.28 -28.44
C GLN A 28 9.96 23.54 -28.85
N ASN A 29 11.27 23.42 -29.15
CA ASN A 29 12.10 24.55 -29.54
C ASN A 29 12.23 24.78 -31.05
N LYS A 30 11.64 23.94 -31.95
CA LYS A 30 11.98 24.04 -33.39
C LYS A 30 10.89 23.84 -34.46
N ILE A 31 9.59 23.64 -34.20
CA ILE A 31 8.65 23.30 -35.30
C ILE A 31 7.33 24.11 -35.29
N LYS A 32 6.94 24.62 -36.47
CA LYS A 32 5.59 25.13 -36.81
C LYS A 32 4.60 23.97 -36.83
N TRP A 33 3.67 23.93 -35.89
CA TRP A 33 2.71 22.84 -35.71
C TRP A 33 1.53 22.91 -36.73
N HIS A 34 1.23 21.79 -37.39
CA HIS A 34 0.01 21.62 -38.21
C HIS A 34 -1.21 21.25 -37.35
N GLN A 35 -2.41 21.63 -37.82
CA GLN A 35 -3.70 21.52 -37.09
C GLN A 35 -4.03 20.11 -36.57
N THR A 36 -3.55 19.05 -37.20
CA THR A 36 -3.77 17.65 -36.78
C THR A 36 -3.02 17.31 -35.49
N CYS A 37 -1.85 17.91 -35.25
CA CYS A 37 -1.09 17.72 -34.00
C CYS A 37 -1.73 18.43 -32.81
N GLN A 38 -2.45 19.54 -33.04
CA GLN A 38 -3.07 20.31 -31.97
C GLN A 38 -4.14 19.51 -31.20
N LYS A 39 -5.05 18.83 -31.91
CA LYS A 39 -6.09 17.99 -31.28
C LYS A 39 -5.52 16.81 -30.51
N TRP A 40 -4.43 16.23 -31.01
CA TRP A 40 -3.70 15.17 -30.32
C TRP A 40 -3.07 15.69 -29.02
N CYS A 41 -2.39 16.84 -29.06
CA CYS A 41 -1.81 17.46 -27.86
C CYS A 41 -2.88 17.84 -26.83
N GLU A 42 -4.03 18.37 -27.25
CA GLU A 42 -5.16 18.69 -26.37
C GLU A 42 -5.70 17.47 -25.60
N THR A 43 -5.54 16.27 -26.16
CA THR A 43 -5.96 15.02 -25.50
C THR A 43 -4.85 14.41 -24.65
N VAL A 44 -3.62 14.39 -25.19
CA VAL A 44 -2.50 13.67 -24.58
C VAL A 44 -1.87 14.47 -23.43
N VAL A 45 -1.66 15.78 -23.60
CA VAL A 45 -1.00 16.63 -22.59
C VAL A 45 -1.69 16.54 -21.22
N PRO A 46 -3.04 16.65 -21.10
CA PRO A 46 -3.70 16.52 -19.79
C PRO A 46 -3.47 15.17 -19.10
N ILE A 47 -3.35 14.10 -19.88
CA ILE A 47 -3.12 12.75 -19.36
C ILE A 47 -1.67 12.64 -18.85
N LEU A 48 -0.70 13.05 -19.68
CA LEU A 48 0.73 12.98 -19.35
C LEU A 48 1.06 13.82 -18.11
N TRP A 49 0.56 15.04 -18.11
CA TRP A 49 0.86 16.04 -17.09
C TRP A 49 -0.02 15.93 -15.84
N SER A 50 -0.93 14.94 -15.78
CA SER A 50 -1.69 14.68 -14.57
C SER A 50 -0.82 14.18 -13.40
N ASN A 51 0.16 13.33 -13.70
CA ASN A 51 1.16 12.83 -12.75
C ASN A 51 2.48 12.49 -13.47
N PRO A 52 3.33 13.49 -13.79
CA PRO A 52 4.61 13.22 -14.43
C PRO A 52 5.61 12.54 -13.50
N TRP A 53 5.39 12.56 -12.18
CA TRP A 53 6.28 11.96 -11.18
C TRP A 53 6.25 10.42 -11.22
N LYS A 54 5.18 9.83 -11.75
CA LYS A 54 5.03 8.37 -11.85
C LYS A 54 6.18 7.67 -12.58
N PHE A 55 6.94 8.39 -13.40
CA PHE A 55 8.03 7.85 -14.20
C PHE A 55 9.43 8.05 -13.59
N GLU A 56 9.51 8.70 -12.42
CA GLU A 56 10.77 9.09 -11.75
C GLU A 56 11.81 7.97 -11.63
N LYS A 57 11.40 6.77 -11.18
CA LYS A 57 12.32 5.66 -10.89
C LYS A 57 13.04 5.08 -12.12
N ASN A 58 12.59 5.43 -13.33
CA ASN A 58 13.10 4.88 -14.60
C ASN A 58 13.63 5.96 -15.56
N THR A 59 13.85 7.19 -15.09
CA THR A 59 14.19 8.34 -15.96
C THR A 59 15.59 8.90 -15.72
N ASP A 60 16.24 9.32 -16.80
CA ASP A 60 17.56 9.97 -16.81
C ASP A 60 17.50 11.47 -16.46
N CYS A 61 18.66 12.10 -16.29
CA CYS A 61 18.76 13.55 -16.02
C CYS A 61 18.12 14.42 -17.13
N GLU A 62 18.03 13.92 -18.36
CA GLU A 62 17.42 14.64 -19.47
C GLU A 62 15.92 14.83 -19.26
N TYR A 63 15.23 13.79 -18.76
CA TYR A 63 13.81 13.86 -18.43
C TYR A 63 13.51 14.98 -17.43
N TRP A 64 14.23 15.00 -16.31
CA TRP A 64 14.01 15.99 -15.28
C TRP A 64 14.38 17.40 -15.74
N THR A 65 15.47 17.55 -16.49
CA THR A 65 15.84 18.83 -17.11
C THR A 65 14.70 19.36 -17.98
N ALA A 66 14.07 18.49 -18.77
CA ALA A 66 12.93 18.80 -19.62
C ALA A 66 11.68 19.20 -18.83
N ILE A 67 11.31 18.44 -17.79
CA ILE A 67 10.17 18.76 -16.92
C ILE A 67 10.41 20.08 -16.19
N THR A 68 11.56 20.25 -15.55
CA THR A 68 11.92 21.47 -14.83
C THR A 68 11.90 22.68 -15.75
N SER A 69 12.53 22.60 -16.92
CA SER A 69 12.50 23.69 -17.90
C SER A 69 11.07 24.07 -18.29
N THR A 70 10.21 23.08 -18.49
CA THR A 70 8.80 23.31 -18.86
C THR A 70 8.00 23.96 -17.74
N ILE A 71 8.18 23.53 -16.49
CA ILE A 71 7.54 24.13 -15.32
C ILE A 71 8.01 25.58 -15.13
N LEU A 72 9.32 25.83 -15.28
CA LEU A 72 9.88 27.18 -15.16
C LEU A 72 9.35 28.13 -16.24
N LEU A 73 9.09 27.65 -17.46
CA LEU A 73 8.42 28.46 -18.51
C LEU A 73 7.01 28.91 -18.07
N CYS A 74 6.33 28.12 -17.22
CA CYS A 74 4.99 28.42 -16.73
C CYS A 74 4.97 29.43 -15.56
N LEU A 75 6.13 29.81 -14.99
CA LEU A 75 6.18 30.77 -13.89
C LEU A 75 5.69 32.16 -14.32
N PRO A 76 4.96 32.89 -13.45
CA PRO A 76 4.65 34.31 -13.67
C PRO A 76 5.93 35.15 -13.85
N LYS A 77 5.83 36.25 -14.60
CA LYS A 77 6.98 37.14 -14.85
C LYS A 77 7.65 37.63 -13.56
N ASP A 78 6.85 38.02 -12.58
CA ASP A 78 7.36 38.50 -11.29
C ASP A 78 8.18 37.43 -10.54
N SER A 79 7.70 36.18 -10.54
CA SER A 79 8.42 35.03 -9.99
C SER A 79 9.73 34.76 -10.75
N GLN A 80 9.70 34.81 -12.09
CA GLN A 80 10.91 34.64 -12.89
C GLN A 80 11.94 35.74 -12.60
N ASP A 81 11.51 36.99 -12.49
CA ASP A 81 12.40 38.12 -12.20
C ASP A 81 12.98 38.03 -10.79
N LEU A 82 12.19 37.57 -9.81
CA LEU A 82 12.67 37.31 -8.45
C LEU A 82 13.75 36.23 -8.43
N LEU A 83 13.52 35.11 -9.11
CA LEU A 83 14.50 34.01 -9.20
C LEU A 83 15.77 34.44 -9.96
N ARG A 84 15.65 35.29 -11.00
CA ARG A 84 16.81 35.86 -11.72
C ARG A 84 17.64 36.78 -10.83
N ARG A 85 17.01 37.69 -10.08
CA ARG A 85 17.72 38.61 -9.16
C ARG A 85 18.53 37.88 -8.10
N ASN A 86 18.08 36.67 -7.73
CA ASN A 86 18.76 35.81 -6.76
C ASN A 86 19.73 34.80 -7.42
N ASN A 87 20.06 34.98 -8.70
CA ASN A 87 20.97 34.12 -9.47
C ASN A 87 20.56 32.63 -9.47
N ILE A 88 19.25 32.37 -9.46
CA ILE A 88 18.69 31.01 -9.55
C ILE A 88 18.51 30.66 -11.03
N ILE A 89 17.75 31.49 -11.77
CA ILE A 89 17.49 31.30 -13.21
C ILE A 89 18.46 32.16 -14.03
N LYS A 90 19.14 31.55 -15.02
CA LYS A 90 20.16 32.22 -15.84
C LYS A 90 19.62 32.86 -17.14
N SER A 91 18.46 32.45 -17.64
CA SER A 91 17.96 32.84 -18.96
C SER A 91 16.57 33.51 -18.94
N THR A 92 16.30 34.29 -19.99
CA THR A 92 14.93 34.74 -20.30
C THR A 92 14.14 33.55 -20.81
N LEU A 93 13.03 33.25 -20.14
CA LEU A 93 12.17 32.12 -20.45
C LEU A 93 11.01 32.64 -21.31
N ASN A 94 10.78 32.02 -22.47
CA ASN A 94 9.64 32.35 -23.34
C ASN A 94 8.34 31.77 -22.78
N SER A 95 7.18 32.28 -23.23
CA SER A 95 5.90 31.72 -22.81
C SER A 95 5.72 30.29 -23.33
N PRO A 96 5.15 29.38 -22.53
CA PRO A 96 4.97 27.99 -22.92
C PRO A 96 3.84 27.88 -23.95
N ALA A 97 3.89 26.83 -24.79
CA ALA A 97 2.84 26.55 -25.77
C ALA A 97 1.51 26.12 -25.12
N PHE A 98 1.57 25.55 -23.91
CA PHE A 98 0.41 25.10 -23.13
C PHE A 98 0.59 25.49 -21.65
N ASP A 99 -0.52 25.63 -20.92
CA ASP A 99 -0.49 25.76 -19.46
C ASP A 99 -0.40 24.36 -18.83
N TYR A 100 0.80 23.77 -18.89
CA TYR A 100 1.05 22.40 -18.46
C TYR A 100 0.73 22.17 -16.98
N VAL A 101 1.06 23.17 -16.14
CA VAL A 101 0.86 23.13 -14.68
C VAL A 101 -0.62 22.93 -14.33
N ARG A 102 -1.54 23.46 -15.13
CA ARG A 102 -2.98 23.32 -14.92
C ARG A 102 -3.44 21.86 -14.85
N TYR A 103 -2.75 20.95 -15.51
CA TYR A 103 -3.16 19.54 -15.58
C TYR A 103 -2.67 18.71 -14.39
N PHE A 104 -1.73 19.21 -13.58
CA PHE A 104 -1.21 18.50 -12.43
C PHE A 104 -2.30 18.17 -11.42
N GLN A 105 -2.30 16.93 -10.98
CA GLN A 105 -3.19 16.41 -9.95
C GLN A 105 -2.43 15.83 -8.75
N TYR A 106 -1.12 15.65 -8.87
CA TYR A 106 -0.24 15.06 -7.86
C TYR A 106 0.92 16.01 -7.57
N LEU A 107 1.17 16.29 -6.29
CA LEU A 107 2.29 17.11 -5.85
C LEU A 107 2.91 16.49 -4.60
N SER A 108 4.24 16.44 -4.54
CA SER A 108 4.99 16.02 -3.36
C SER A 108 6.26 16.85 -3.20
N PRO A 109 6.79 16.99 -1.96
CA PRO A 109 8.04 17.69 -1.70
C PRO A 109 9.23 17.09 -2.45
N GLU A 110 9.32 15.76 -2.53
CA GLU A 110 10.42 15.04 -3.18
C GLU A 110 10.51 15.41 -4.67
N ALA A 111 9.37 15.53 -5.35
CA ALA A 111 9.33 15.96 -6.73
C ALA A 111 9.87 17.39 -6.88
N VAL A 112 9.49 18.32 -6.00
CA VAL A 112 9.95 19.72 -6.04
C VAL A 112 11.44 19.83 -5.69
N GLU A 113 11.91 19.06 -4.72
CA GLU A 113 13.33 18.95 -4.36
C GLU A 113 14.16 18.45 -5.55
N GLN A 114 13.65 17.46 -6.29
CA GLN A 114 14.31 16.95 -7.49
C GLN A 114 14.36 18.01 -8.60
N LEU A 115 13.29 18.81 -8.80
CA LEU A 115 13.33 19.96 -9.71
C LEU A 115 14.45 20.96 -9.33
N SER A 116 14.61 21.25 -8.03
CA SER A 116 15.68 22.14 -7.55
C SER A 116 17.06 21.55 -7.81
N ARG A 117 17.24 20.27 -7.46
CA ARG A 117 18.51 19.54 -7.60
C ARG A 117 19.03 19.54 -9.03
N ASP A 118 18.17 19.22 -10.00
CA ASP A 118 18.58 19.15 -11.40
C ASP A 118 18.86 20.53 -12.00
N TYR A 119 18.10 21.54 -11.59
CA TYR A 119 18.30 22.90 -12.09
C TYR A 119 19.58 23.55 -11.52
N MET A 120 19.87 23.29 -10.25
CA MET A 120 20.99 23.88 -9.51
C MET A 120 22.19 22.95 -9.42
N ASN A 121 22.37 22.03 -10.38
CA ASN A 121 23.47 21.04 -10.41
C ASN A 121 24.84 21.68 -10.69
N ASP A 122 25.27 22.56 -9.78
CA ASP A 122 26.60 23.16 -9.74
C ASP A 122 27.38 22.46 -8.63
N ASN A 123 28.53 21.86 -8.99
CA ASN A 123 29.43 21.15 -8.08
C ASN A 123 30.18 22.08 -7.11
N SER A 124 29.91 23.40 -7.15
CA SER A 124 30.47 24.37 -6.23
C SER A 124 29.73 24.37 -4.89
N VAL A 125 30.49 24.51 -3.79
CA VAL A 125 29.92 24.73 -2.45
C VAL A 125 29.40 26.16 -2.40
N ASP A 126 28.16 26.37 -2.84
CA ASP A 126 27.47 27.67 -2.72
C ASP A 126 26.97 27.85 -1.27
N PRO A 127 27.53 28.78 -0.48
CA PRO A 127 27.10 29.01 0.89
C PRO A 127 25.66 29.53 1.00
N HIS A 128 25.06 29.99 -0.11
CA HIS A 128 23.68 30.48 -0.18
C HIS A 128 22.69 29.44 -0.72
N ARG A 129 23.11 28.19 -0.92
CA ARG A 129 22.27 27.15 -1.52
C ARG A 129 20.93 26.95 -0.81
N GLY A 130 20.94 26.84 0.52
CA GLY A 130 19.69 26.66 1.30
C GLY A 130 18.69 27.79 1.12
N TYR A 131 19.15 29.05 1.02
CA TYR A 131 18.27 30.19 0.72
C TYR A 131 17.68 30.09 -0.69
N LYS A 132 18.50 29.72 -1.67
CA LYS A 132 18.07 29.58 -3.07
C LYS A 132 17.06 28.43 -3.24
N ASP A 133 17.31 27.29 -2.60
CA ASP A 133 16.41 26.13 -2.61
C ASP A 133 15.05 26.52 -2.01
N GLN A 134 15.05 27.16 -0.84
CA GLN A 134 13.81 27.61 -0.20
C GLN A 134 13.04 28.61 -1.06
N LEU A 135 13.72 29.59 -1.68
CA LEU A 135 13.09 30.57 -2.55
C LEU A 135 12.51 29.92 -3.82
N PHE A 136 13.25 28.97 -4.41
CA PHE A 136 12.80 28.21 -5.56
C PHE A 136 11.54 27.40 -5.24
N GLU A 137 11.58 26.61 -4.17
CA GLU A 137 10.43 25.82 -3.69
C GLU A 137 9.20 26.70 -3.46
N GLN A 138 9.35 27.84 -2.79
CA GLN A 138 8.25 28.77 -2.55
C GLN A 138 7.58 29.25 -3.84
N GLU A 139 8.36 29.63 -4.85
CA GLU A 139 7.81 30.09 -6.13
C GLU A 139 7.17 28.95 -6.93
N ILE A 140 7.73 27.73 -6.86
CA ILE A 140 7.13 26.55 -7.46
C ILE A 140 5.80 26.18 -6.79
N TYR A 141 5.73 26.19 -5.46
CA TYR A 141 4.46 25.94 -4.74
C TYR A 141 3.41 27.01 -5.07
N LYS A 142 3.78 28.30 -5.11
CA LYS A 142 2.85 29.38 -5.54
C LYS A 142 2.32 29.14 -6.96
N LEU A 143 3.17 28.71 -7.89
CA LEU A 143 2.76 28.35 -9.24
C LEU A 143 1.72 27.22 -9.23
N PHE A 144 1.99 26.12 -8.52
CA PHE A 144 1.04 25.02 -8.42
C PHE A 144 -0.27 25.43 -7.73
N MET A 145 -0.22 26.20 -6.64
CA MET A 145 -1.42 26.67 -5.95
C MET A 145 -2.28 27.60 -6.82
N SER A 146 -1.67 28.37 -7.71
CA SER A 146 -2.41 29.31 -8.57
C SER A 146 -3.00 28.69 -9.84
N LYS A 147 -2.45 27.58 -10.33
CA LYS A 147 -2.79 27.02 -11.65
C LYS A 147 -3.44 25.63 -11.62
N SER A 148 -3.09 24.81 -10.65
CA SER A 148 -3.47 23.37 -10.64
C SER A 148 -4.80 23.12 -9.94
N SER A 149 -5.28 21.89 -10.02
CA SER A 149 -6.35 21.36 -9.17
C SER A 149 -5.95 19.98 -8.68
N LEU A 150 -5.36 19.94 -7.48
CA LEU A 150 -4.75 18.74 -6.94
C LEU A 150 -5.80 17.76 -6.44
N LYS A 151 -5.52 16.47 -6.65
CA LYS A 151 -6.25 15.34 -6.07
C LYS A 151 -5.43 14.62 -5.02
N HIS A 152 -4.10 14.62 -5.14
CA HIS A 152 -3.16 14.03 -4.21
C HIS A 152 -2.10 15.07 -3.83
N LEU A 153 -1.85 15.19 -2.52
CA LEU A 153 -0.83 16.06 -1.96
C LEU A 153 -0.06 15.31 -0.88
N VAL A 154 1.27 15.27 -0.99
CA VAL A 154 2.14 15.09 0.18
C VAL A 154 2.43 16.49 0.72
N LEU A 155 2.10 16.74 1.97
CA LEU A 155 2.14 18.07 2.57
C LEU A 155 3.61 18.52 2.76
N PRO A 156 4.06 19.60 2.10
CA PRO A 156 5.38 20.17 2.38
C PRO A 156 5.37 20.93 3.71
N LYS A 157 6.58 21.23 4.21
CA LYS A 157 6.80 22.14 5.34
C LYS A 157 6.43 23.59 5.05
N ALA A 158 5.99 23.90 3.83
CA ALA A 158 5.56 25.23 3.43
C ALA A 158 4.04 25.44 3.71
N PRO A 159 3.63 26.62 4.18
CA PRO A 159 2.23 26.95 4.48
C PRO A 159 1.34 27.11 3.22
N LEU A 160 1.05 26.01 2.51
CA LEU A 160 0.36 26.04 1.22
C LEU A 160 -1.03 26.70 1.26
N SER A 161 -1.75 26.58 2.37
CA SER A 161 -3.08 27.17 2.55
C SER A 161 -3.08 28.70 2.40
N TYR A 162 -1.94 29.34 2.63
CA TYR A 162 -1.77 30.80 2.54
C TYR A 162 -1.24 31.27 1.18
N CYS A 163 -0.93 30.36 0.25
CA CYS A 163 -0.52 30.72 -1.09
C CYS A 163 -1.71 31.26 -1.92
N PRO A 164 -1.48 32.25 -2.81
CA PRO A 164 -2.51 32.69 -3.74
C PRO A 164 -3.04 31.53 -4.60
N GLY A 165 -4.37 31.38 -4.64
CA GLY A 165 -5.04 30.32 -5.40
C GLY A 165 -5.23 28.99 -4.65
N SER A 166 -4.68 28.85 -3.43
CA SER A 166 -4.77 27.62 -2.61
C SER A 166 -6.18 27.06 -2.51
N THR A 167 -7.19 27.93 -2.33
CA THR A 167 -8.60 27.52 -2.27
C THR A 167 -9.03 26.77 -3.52
N THR A 168 -8.74 27.28 -4.71
CA THR A 168 -9.13 26.64 -5.98
C THR A 168 -8.35 25.35 -6.20
N CYS A 169 -7.05 25.36 -5.85
CA CYS A 169 -6.17 24.23 -6.07
C CYS A 169 -6.50 23.04 -5.15
N LEU A 170 -6.75 23.28 -3.87
CA LEU A 170 -6.89 22.25 -2.84
C LEU A 170 -8.35 21.84 -2.56
N GLN A 171 -9.35 22.59 -3.03
CA GLN A 171 -10.77 22.26 -2.77
C GLN A 171 -11.18 20.86 -3.24
N LYS A 172 -10.52 20.33 -4.29
CA LYS A 172 -10.82 19.00 -4.86
C LYS A 172 -9.88 17.89 -4.37
N LEU A 173 -9.07 18.18 -3.35
CA LEU A 173 -8.13 17.22 -2.79
C LEU A 173 -8.86 15.99 -2.25
N ARG A 174 -8.38 14.80 -2.63
CA ARG A 174 -8.94 13.50 -2.25
C ARG A 174 -8.00 12.69 -1.39
N GLU A 175 -6.70 12.87 -1.59
CA GLU A 175 -5.66 12.10 -0.93
C GLU A 175 -4.65 13.08 -0.32
N LEU A 176 -4.39 12.91 0.97
CA LEU A 176 -3.41 13.70 1.71
C LEU A 176 -2.46 12.76 2.44
N VAL A 177 -1.17 13.01 2.26
CA VAL A 177 -0.09 12.44 3.08
C VAL A 177 0.53 13.59 3.88
N CYS A 178 0.67 13.45 5.19
CA CYS A 178 1.24 14.51 6.02
C CYS A 178 1.88 13.95 7.30
N GLY A 179 2.90 14.61 7.83
CA GLY A 179 3.40 14.33 9.18
C GLY A 179 2.58 15.09 10.23
N SER A 180 2.23 14.46 11.36
CA SER A 180 1.52 15.15 12.44
C SER A 180 2.40 16.15 13.21
N ASP A 181 3.72 16.12 12.97
CA ASP A 181 4.72 17.07 13.44
C ASP A 181 4.70 18.44 12.72
N ASN A 182 3.87 18.58 11.67
CA ASN A 182 3.65 19.85 11.00
C ASN A 182 2.90 20.85 11.91
N SER A 183 3.11 22.15 11.68
CA SER A 183 2.46 23.22 12.46
C SER A 183 0.92 23.09 12.41
N PRO A 184 0.23 23.13 13.56
CA PRO A 184 -1.24 23.09 13.62
C PRO A 184 -1.93 24.13 12.73
N GLU A 185 -1.30 25.30 12.58
CA GLU A 185 -1.79 26.40 11.75
C GLU A 185 -1.93 26.01 10.27
N PHE A 186 -1.03 25.16 9.76
CA PHE A 186 -1.13 24.66 8.39
C PHE A 186 -2.38 23.81 8.21
N PHE A 187 -2.66 22.94 9.18
CA PHE A 187 -3.84 22.09 9.14
C PHE A 187 -5.13 22.89 9.34
N TYR A 188 -5.15 23.93 10.17
CA TYR A 188 -6.31 24.82 10.27
C TYR A 188 -6.63 25.49 8.92
N GLY A 189 -5.60 25.95 8.21
CA GLY A 189 -5.77 26.50 6.86
C GLY A 189 -6.30 25.46 5.86
N LEU A 190 -5.78 24.23 5.89
CA LEU A 190 -6.30 23.14 5.06
C LEU A 190 -7.75 22.79 5.41
N ALA A 191 -8.10 22.76 6.70
CA ALA A 191 -9.44 22.42 7.17
C ALA A 191 -10.51 23.41 6.69
N GLN A 192 -10.13 24.67 6.46
CA GLN A 192 -11.03 25.67 5.87
C GLN A 192 -11.35 25.37 4.40
N ILE A 193 -10.39 24.83 3.65
CA ILE A 193 -10.47 24.65 2.19
C ILE A 193 -10.91 23.22 1.80
N CYS A 194 -10.26 22.21 2.38
CA CYS A 194 -10.40 20.80 2.05
C CYS A 194 -11.55 20.18 2.84
N ARG A 195 -12.60 19.73 2.14
CA ARG A 195 -13.79 19.09 2.76
C ARG A 195 -14.04 17.67 2.28
N GLN A 196 -13.15 17.17 1.43
CA GLN A 196 -13.42 16.13 0.45
C GLN A 196 -12.31 15.07 0.37
N ILE A 197 -11.41 15.07 1.36
CA ILE A 197 -10.37 14.06 1.53
C ILE A 197 -11.03 12.73 1.86
N GLN A 198 -10.65 11.69 1.13
CA GLN A 198 -11.13 10.32 1.27
C GLN A 198 -10.03 9.37 1.74
N ARG A 199 -8.77 9.68 1.44
CA ARG A 199 -7.59 8.93 1.88
C ARG A 199 -6.67 9.86 2.66
N LEU A 200 -6.40 9.53 3.91
CA LEU A 200 -5.44 10.23 4.77
C LEU A 200 -4.35 9.25 5.19
N VAL A 201 -3.10 9.61 4.95
CA VAL A 201 -1.93 8.92 5.48
C VAL A 201 -1.19 9.90 6.39
N VAL A 202 -0.99 9.52 7.64
CA VAL A 202 -0.24 10.32 8.60
C VAL A 202 1.11 9.64 8.84
N ASP A 203 2.14 10.20 8.22
CA ASP A 203 3.50 9.66 8.22
C ASP A 203 4.52 10.82 8.21
N PRO A 204 5.28 11.03 9.29
CA PRO A 204 5.18 10.33 10.58
C PRO A 204 3.97 10.80 11.43
N CYS A 205 3.39 9.90 12.24
CA CYS A 205 2.35 10.22 13.21
C CYS A 205 2.92 10.29 14.64
N HIS A 206 3.66 11.35 14.96
CA HIS A 206 4.38 11.51 16.24
C HIS A 206 3.62 12.31 17.30
N ASP A 207 2.82 13.29 16.89
CA ASP A 207 2.14 14.25 17.78
C ASP A 207 0.59 14.15 17.70
N ASP A 208 -0.08 14.37 18.84
CA ASP A 208 -1.55 14.50 18.94
C ASP A 208 -2.01 15.89 18.48
N ASN A 209 -1.79 16.18 17.20
CA ASN A 209 -1.90 17.51 16.62
C ASN A 209 -3.36 18.01 16.53
N ALA A 210 -3.66 19.14 17.21
CA ALA A 210 -5.01 19.72 17.24
C ALA A 210 -5.49 20.25 15.87
N GLY A 211 -4.57 20.72 15.03
CA GLY A 211 -4.88 21.15 13.67
C GLY A 211 -5.25 19.98 12.77
N LEU A 212 -4.48 18.89 12.83
CA LEU A 212 -4.79 17.65 12.10
C LEU A 212 -6.13 17.06 12.55
N ALA A 213 -6.39 17.03 13.86
CA ALA A 213 -7.67 16.62 14.41
C ALA A 213 -8.82 17.46 13.82
N SER A 214 -8.68 18.78 13.78
CA SER A 214 -9.66 19.67 13.15
C SER A 214 -9.84 19.36 11.66
N LEU A 215 -8.76 19.13 10.92
CA LEU A 215 -8.83 18.75 9.51
C LEU A 215 -9.66 17.49 9.31
N ILE A 216 -9.44 16.45 10.13
CA ILE A 216 -10.19 15.19 10.08
C ILE A 216 -11.68 15.42 10.34
N GLU A 217 -12.04 16.18 11.38
CA GLU A 217 -13.43 16.48 11.74
C GLU A 217 -14.22 17.16 10.63
N PHE A 218 -13.54 17.99 9.83
CA PHE A 218 -14.16 18.78 8.78
C PHE A 218 -14.31 18.06 7.43
N GLN A 219 -13.94 16.78 7.34
CA GLN A 219 -14.15 15.98 6.13
C GLN A 219 -15.58 15.42 6.05
N THR A 220 -16.05 15.16 4.83
CA THR A 220 -17.44 14.69 4.54
C THR A 220 -17.50 13.26 4.01
N GLY A 221 -16.44 12.47 4.16
CA GLY A 221 -16.40 11.12 3.62
C GLY A 221 -15.01 10.49 3.65
N LEU A 222 -14.31 10.60 4.77
CA LEU A 222 -13.01 9.97 4.96
C LEU A 222 -13.21 8.44 4.97
N LYS A 223 -12.56 7.71 4.05
CA LYS A 223 -12.77 6.26 3.84
C LYS A 223 -11.59 5.41 4.29
N TYR A 224 -10.37 5.92 4.07
CA TYR A 224 -9.12 5.26 4.37
C TYR A 224 -8.28 6.16 5.27
N VAL A 225 -7.83 5.61 6.40
CA VAL A 225 -6.88 6.26 7.29
C VAL A 225 -5.74 5.30 7.58
N GLU A 226 -4.52 5.79 7.40
CA GLU A 226 -3.29 5.11 7.76
C GLU A 226 -2.49 5.99 8.72
N LEU A 227 -2.06 5.41 9.84
CA LEU A 227 -1.33 6.10 10.90
C LEU A 227 -0.01 5.36 11.13
N GLN A 228 1.11 6.04 10.86
CA GLN A 228 2.46 5.53 11.09
C GLN A 228 3.02 6.11 12.38
N ALA A 229 2.67 5.49 13.50
CA ALA A 229 3.16 5.90 14.81
C ALA A 229 4.57 5.31 15.07
N PRO A 230 5.37 5.89 15.98
CA PRO A 230 6.65 5.32 16.38
C PRO A 230 6.52 3.90 16.95
N ASP A 231 7.60 3.14 16.86
CA ASP A 231 7.75 1.87 17.58
C ASP A 231 7.86 2.09 19.10
N GLY A 232 7.45 1.10 19.91
CA GLY A 232 7.59 1.11 21.37
C GLY A 232 6.35 1.56 22.15
N GLN A 233 6.52 1.99 23.42
CA GLN A 233 5.38 2.46 24.22
C GLN A 233 4.95 3.85 23.76
N VAL A 234 3.89 3.90 22.95
CA VAL A 234 3.37 5.13 22.38
C VAL A 234 2.29 5.78 23.27
N ASN A 235 2.41 7.10 23.36
CA ASN A 235 1.39 8.01 23.86
C ASN A 235 0.11 7.84 23.04
N GLU A 236 -1.02 7.57 23.68
CA GLU A 236 -2.33 7.66 23.04
C GLU A 236 -2.51 9.07 22.43
N TYR A 237 -3.11 9.15 21.25
CA TYR A 237 -3.46 10.41 20.58
C TYR A 237 -4.96 10.70 20.73
N PRO A 238 -5.41 11.20 21.90
CA PRO A 238 -6.84 11.36 22.17
C PRO A 238 -7.52 12.37 21.26
N ARG A 239 -6.87 13.45 20.80
CA ARG A 239 -7.48 14.41 19.88
C ARG A 239 -7.68 13.79 18.51
N ILE A 240 -6.67 13.13 17.97
CA ILE A 240 -6.78 12.43 16.68
C ILE A 240 -7.82 11.30 16.78
N GLY A 241 -7.80 10.51 17.86
CA GLY A 241 -8.79 9.47 18.12
C GLY A 241 -10.21 10.03 18.16
N GLN A 242 -10.43 11.12 18.89
CA GLN A 242 -11.76 11.77 18.97
C GLN A 242 -12.21 12.34 17.61
N ALA A 243 -11.29 12.93 16.86
CA ALA A 243 -11.58 13.43 15.52
C ALA A 243 -12.01 12.29 14.57
N LEU A 244 -11.37 11.12 14.67
CA LEU A 244 -11.74 9.97 13.85
C LEU A 244 -13.12 9.40 14.20
N ILE A 245 -13.58 9.51 15.45
CA ILE A 245 -14.96 9.14 15.83
C ILE A 245 -15.98 9.94 15.00
N SER A 246 -15.71 11.22 14.72
CA SER A 246 -16.59 12.03 13.87
C SER A 246 -16.76 11.46 12.44
N GLN A 247 -15.80 10.64 11.99
CA GLN A 247 -15.76 10.00 10.69
C GLN A 247 -16.09 8.50 10.76
N ALA A 248 -16.56 7.99 11.91
CA ALA A 248 -16.74 6.57 12.16
C ALA A 248 -17.70 5.86 11.17
N HIS A 249 -18.67 6.61 10.64
CA HIS A 249 -19.61 6.10 9.64
C HIS A 249 -19.05 6.08 8.22
N SER A 250 -18.00 6.82 7.90
CA SER A 250 -17.42 6.85 6.55
C SER A 250 -16.18 5.97 6.42
N ILE A 251 -15.41 5.83 7.51
CA ILE A 251 -14.17 5.06 7.52
C ILE A 251 -14.48 3.58 7.31
N SER A 252 -13.85 3.02 6.29
CA SER A 252 -13.99 1.61 5.88
C SER A 252 -12.68 0.84 5.97
N ILE A 253 -11.54 1.55 5.98
CA ILE A 253 -10.20 0.97 6.06
C ILE A 253 -9.39 1.73 7.09
N LEU A 254 -8.84 1.01 8.06
CA LEU A 254 -7.85 1.49 9.01
C LEU A 254 -6.57 0.68 8.86
N TYR A 255 -5.43 1.37 8.80
CA TYR A 255 -4.11 0.77 8.80
C TYR A 255 -3.23 1.42 9.86
N PHE A 256 -2.75 0.64 10.82
CA PHE A 256 -1.81 1.08 11.83
C PHE A 256 -0.42 0.50 11.58
N HIS A 257 0.59 1.36 11.67
CA HIS A 257 2.01 0.99 11.70
C HIS A 257 2.65 1.45 13.01
N GLY A 258 3.63 0.67 13.48
CA GLY A 258 4.37 0.93 14.71
C GLY A 258 3.51 0.63 15.93
N SER A 259 2.86 1.64 16.49
CA SER A 259 2.01 1.46 17.67
C SER A 259 0.54 1.72 17.40
N LEU A 260 -0.34 1.06 18.16
CA LEU A 260 -1.76 1.35 18.16
C LEU A 260 -2.02 2.66 18.92
N CYS A 261 -1.80 3.80 18.25
CA CYS A 261 -1.86 5.14 18.84
C CYS A 261 -3.27 5.64 19.19
N ILE A 262 -4.29 4.79 19.00
CA ILE A 262 -5.69 5.07 19.29
C ILE A 262 -6.24 3.99 20.23
N ARG A 263 -6.94 4.42 21.28
CA ARG A 263 -7.53 3.48 22.25
C ARG A 263 -8.51 2.49 21.60
N PRO A 264 -8.55 1.24 22.08
CA PRO A 264 -9.59 0.29 21.69
C PRO A 264 -11.03 0.79 21.88
N THR A 265 -11.32 1.66 22.87
CA THR A 265 -12.64 2.33 22.98
C THR A 265 -13.02 3.08 21.72
N VAL A 266 -12.07 3.78 21.11
CA VAL A 266 -12.29 4.58 19.90
C VAL A 266 -12.45 3.65 18.70
N LEU A 267 -11.68 2.56 18.66
CA LEU A 267 -11.82 1.53 17.63
C LEU A 267 -13.24 0.93 17.59
N ALA A 268 -13.88 0.74 18.75
CA ALA A 268 -15.24 0.21 18.82
C ALA A 268 -16.31 1.08 18.14
N GLU A 269 -16.03 2.37 17.89
CA GLU A 269 -16.99 3.29 17.27
C GLU A 269 -17.11 3.10 15.74
N PHE A 270 -16.13 2.48 15.07
CA PHE A 270 -16.10 2.34 13.60
C PHE A 270 -17.04 1.24 13.07
N ILE A 271 -18.35 1.50 13.13
CA ILE A 271 -19.39 0.52 12.76
C ILE A 271 -19.38 0.09 11.28
N ASN A 272 -18.75 0.88 10.41
CA ASN A 272 -18.64 0.62 8.97
C ASN A 272 -17.26 0.13 8.53
N LEU A 273 -16.35 -0.14 9.49
CA LEU A 273 -15.04 -0.67 9.20
C LEU A 273 -15.15 -2.03 8.51
N LYS A 274 -14.51 -2.15 7.34
CA LYS A 274 -14.43 -3.39 6.56
C LYS A 274 -13.05 -4.01 6.65
N ASN A 275 -12.01 -3.18 6.63
CA ASN A 275 -10.63 -3.65 6.63
C ASN A 275 -9.87 -3.06 7.80
N LEU A 276 -9.36 -3.93 8.66
CA LEU A 276 -8.40 -3.59 9.70
C LEU A 276 -7.05 -4.20 9.34
N LYS A 277 -6.04 -3.35 9.20
CA LYS A 277 -4.67 -3.74 8.91
C LYS A 277 -3.76 -3.32 10.06
N LEU A 278 -2.94 -4.24 10.53
CA LEU A 278 -2.09 -4.08 11.70
C LEU A 278 -0.66 -4.45 11.34
N PHE A 279 0.27 -3.50 11.49
CA PHE A 279 1.70 -3.71 11.49
C PHE A 279 2.22 -3.10 12.80
N ILE A 280 2.09 -3.84 13.90
CA ILE A 280 2.26 -3.32 15.25
C ILE A 280 3.55 -3.87 15.86
N SER A 281 4.52 -3.00 16.10
CA SER A 281 5.77 -3.31 16.82
C SER A 281 5.71 -2.91 18.31
N GLY A 282 4.69 -2.15 18.74
CA GLY A 282 4.48 -1.72 20.13
C GLY A 282 3.46 -2.57 20.89
N GLU A 283 3.40 -2.43 22.22
CA GLU A 283 2.35 -3.09 23.03
C GLU A 283 0.98 -2.42 22.80
N ILE A 284 -0.07 -3.21 22.58
CA ILE A 284 -1.44 -2.71 22.53
C ILE A 284 -1.92 -2.39 23.96
N SER A 285 -2.31 -1.13 24.19
CA SER A 285 -2.89 -0.73 25.47
C SER A 285 -4.26 -1.40 25.68
N ASN A 286 -4.52 -1.85 26.91
CA ASN A 286 -5.77 -2.48 27.32
C ASN A 286 -6.25 -3.63 26.40
N LEU A 287 -5.44 -4.69 26.32
CA LEU A 287 -5.73 -5.90 25.54
C LEU A 287 -7.14 -6.48 25.76
N SER A 288 -7.65 -6.43 27.00
CA SER A 288 -8.99 -6.93 27.32
C SER A 288 -10.10 -6.20 26.55
N GLN A 289 -9.93 -4.89 26.36
CA GLN A 289 -10.87 -4.09 25.61
C GLN A 289 -10.70 -4.26 24.10
N PHE A 290 -9.46 -4.38 23.64
CA PHE A 290 -9.18 -4.73 22.25
C PHE A 290 -9.82 -6.07 21.86
N ALA A 291 -9.65 -7.10 22.69
CA ALA A 291 -10.24 -8.42 22.48
C ALA A 291 -11.78 -8.41 22.41
N THR A 292 -12.42 -7.51 23.15
CA THR A 292 -13.90 -7.40 23.24
C THR A 292 -14.49 -6.40 22.27
N THR A 293 -13.67 -5.72 21.47
CA THR A 293 -14.12 -4.77 20.46
C THR A 293 -14.89 -5.49 19.35
N ILE A 294 -16.04 -4.92 18.94
CA ILE A 294 -16.91 -5.52 17.93
C ILE A 294 -16.88 -4.64 16.68
N PHE A 295 -16.51 -5.25 15.55
CA PHE A 295 -16.62 -4.63 14.22
C PHE A 295 -17.71 -5.33 13.40
N PRO A 296 -18.91 -4.74 13.26
CA PRO A 296 -20.05 -5.42 12.67
C PRO A 296 -19.91 -5.77 11.19
N LYS A 297 -19.05 -5.05 10.46
CA LYS A 297 -18.87 -5.19 9.00
C LYS A 297 -17.46 -5.60 8.60
N LEU A 298 -16.66 -6.10 9.54
CA LEU A 298 -15.26 -6.45 9.25
C LEU A 298 -15.21 -7.63 8.27
N GLU A 299 -14.69 -7.37 7.08
CA GLU A 299 -14.52 -8.33 5.99
C GLU A 299 -13.06 -8.84 5.92
N VAL A 300 -12.12 -8.02 6.40
CA VAL A 300 -10.68 -8.24 6.31
C VAL A 300 -10.01 -7.90 7.62
N LEU A 301 -9.28 -8.88 8.16
CA LEU A 301 -8.28 -8.69 9.20
C LEU A 301 -6.93 -9.10 8.64
N ASP A 302 -6.01 -8.14 8.51
CA ASP A 302 -4.62 -8.41 8.15
C ASP A 302 -3.71 -8.00 9.32
N ILE A 303 -2.99 -8.97 9.86
CA ILE A 303 -1.97 -8.77 10.90
C ILE A 303 -0.62 -9.05 10.24
N PHE A 304 -0.01 -8.01 9.70
CA PHE A 304 1.26 -8.07 8.96
C PHE A 304 2.47 -8.21 9.89
N TRP A 305 2.38 -7.67 11.10
CA TRP A 305 3.42 -7.75 12.13
C TRP A 305 2.77 -7.52 13.50
N ASP A 306 3.07 -8.36 14.48
CA ASP A 306 2.75 -8.16 15.90
C ASP A 306 3.61 -9.06 16.79
N GLU A 307 4.46 -8.47 17.63
CA GLU A 307 5.40 -9.18 18.53
C GLU A 307 4.98 -9.24 20.00
N HIS A 308 3.86 -8.61 20.36
CA HIS A 308 3.52 -8.38 21.78
C HIS A 308 2.12 -8.85 22.18
N THR A 309 1.19 -8.91 21.23
CA THR A 309 -0.20 -9.25 21.50
C THR A 309 -0.34 -10.78 21.61
N PRO A 310 -0.79 -11.31 22.75
CA PRO A 310 -0.97 -12.75 22.91
C PRO A 310 -1.94 -13.32 21.88
N PHE A 311 -1.65 -14.51 21.36
CA PHE A 311 -2.45 -15.20 20.35
C PHE A 311 -3.94 -15.34 20.73
N SER A 312 -4.22 -15.54 22.03
CA SER A 312 -5.58 -15.65 22.57
C SER A 312 -6.40 -14.36 22.43
N ILE A 313 -5.76 -13.18 22.46
CA ILE A 313 -6.41 -11.88 22.30
C ILE A 313 -6.96 -11.73 20.88
N PHE A 314 -6.16 -12.04 19.86
CA PHE A 314 -6.63 -12.03 18.47
C PHE A 314 -7.67 -13.13 18.21
N THR A 315 -7.53 -14.30 18.82
CA THR A 315 -8.53 -15.36 18.72
C THR A 315 -9.89 -14.90 19.27
N GLN A 316 -9.90 -14.27 20.45
CA GLN A 316 -11.10 -13.70 21.06
C GLN A 316 -11.68 -12.55 20.22
N PHE A 317 -10.81 -11.70 19.67
CA PHE A 317 -11.20 -10.62 18.76
C PHE A 317 -11.93 -11.16 17.53
N ILE A 318 -11.36 -12.17 16.86
CA ILE A 318 -11.96 -12.86 15.71
C ILE A 318 -13.30 -13.49 16.12
N GLU A 319 -13.36 -14.13 17.29
CA GLU A 319 -14.57 -14.69 17.86
C GLU A 319 -15.67 -13.63 18.09
N ASN A 320 -15.35 -12.36 18.30
CA ASN A 320 -16.36 -11.31 18.52
C ASN A 320 -16.90 -10.67 17.22
N THR A 321 -16.35 -11.03 16.06
CA THR A 321 -16.84 -10.54 14.76
C THR A 321 -18.21 -11.12 14.38
N GLN A 322 -18.93 -10.43 13.49
CA GLN A 322 -20.32 -10.75 13.12
C GLN A 322 -20.44 -11.71 11.92
N GLY A 323 -19.40 -12.47 11.59
CA GLY A 323 -19.43 -13.47 10.51
C GLY A 323 -19.25 -12.91 9.08
N THR A 324 -18.90 -11.64 8.96
CA THR A 324 -18.60 -10.98 7.67
C THR A 324 -17.18 -11.25 7.17
N LEU A 325 -16.31 -11.82 8.01
CA LEU A 325 -14.91 -12.06 7.67
C LEU A 325 -14.79 -12.96 6.44
N SER A 326 -14.04 -12.45 5.48
CA SER A 326 -13.65 -13.14 4.25
C SER A 326 -12.15 -13.42 4.21
N ARG A 327 -11.35 -12.63 4.93
CA ARG A 327 -9.92 -12.83 5.06
C ARG A 327 -9.44 -12.63 6.49
N ILE A 328 -8.64 -13.58 6.95
CA ILE A 328 -7.83 -13.50 8.17
C ILE A 328 -6.40 -13.81 7.74
N TYR A 329 -5.64 -12.79 7.38
CA TYR A 329 -4.21 -12.93 7.13
C TYR A 329 -3.45 -12.57 8.39
N TRP A 330 -2.53 -13.42 8.78
CA TRP A 330 -1.76 -13.24 10.01
C TRP A 330 -0.34 -13.75 9.79
N ASN A 331 0.65 -12.87 9.90
CA ASN A 331 2.07 -13.18 9.95
C ASN A 331 2.49 -13.64 11.35
N THR A 332 3.60 -14.36 11.43
CA THR A 332 3.82 -15.35 12.50
C THR A 332 4.70 -14.88 13.65
N ASP A 333 4.81 -13.56 13.86
CA ASP A 333 5.72 -12.96 14.84
C ASP A 333 5.27 -13.17 16.31
N CYS A 334 3.98 -13.44 16.54
CA CYS A 334 3.42 -13.93 17.82
C CYS A 334 2.72 -15.29 17.68
N PRO A 335 3.48 -16.39 17.75
CA PRO A 335 2.95 -17.75 17.73
C PRO A 335 1.91 -18.03 18.83
N PRO A 336 0.98 -18.98 18.61
CA PRO A 336 0.36 -19.69 19.72
C PRO A 336 1.42 -20.35 20.61
N GLY A 337 1.35 -20.12 21.91
CA GLY A 337 2.33 -20.61 22.88
C GLY A 337 2.18 -22.09 23.23
N LYS A 338 1.02 -22.67 22.91
CA LYS A 338 0.68 -24.06 23.24
C LYS A 338 -0.31 -24.69 22.24
N PRO A 339 -0.34 -26.03 22.10
CA PRO A 339 -1.27 -26.75 21.23
C PRO A 339 -2.76 -26.42 21.42
N GLU A 340 -3.16 -26.11 22.65
CA GLU A 340 -4.57 -25.80 22.98
C GLU A 340 -5.04 -24.52 22.29
N GLU A 341 -4.18 -23.51 22.18
CA GLU A 341 -4.52 -22.24 21.52
C GLU A 341 -4.79 -22.43 20.02
N ILE A 342 -4.03 -23.31 19.37
CA ILE A 342 -4.27 -23.71 17.97
C ILE A 342 -5.66 -24.33 17.83
N ARG A 343 -6.02 -25.24 18.75
CA ARG A 343 -7.31 -25.94 18.73
C ARG A 343 -8.46 -24.97 18.99
N ASP A 344 -8.30 -24.05 19.94
CA ASP A 344 -9.30 -23.02 20.26
C ASP A 344 -9.54 -22.10 19.06
N TYR A 345 -8.47 -21.64 18.41
CA TYR A 345 -8.58 -20.83 17.20
C TYR A 345 -9.28 -21.57 16.06
N LEU A 346 -8.89 -22.83 15.78
CA LEU A 346 -9.56 -23.65 14.77
C LEU A 346 -11.04 -23.87 15.10
N ASP A 347 -11.40 -24.04 16.37
CA ASP A 347 -12.79 -24.13 16.81
C ASP A 347 -13.55 -22.83 16.61
N VAL A 348 -12.94 -21.67 16.88
CA VAL A 348 -13.52 -20.35 16.63
C VAL A 348 -13.82 -20.17 15.15
N ILE A 349 -12.82 -20.30 14.28
CA ILE A 349 -13.00 -20.08 12.83
C ILE A 349 -13.86 -21.16 12.18
N SER A 350 -14.11 -22.28 12.86
CA SER A 350 -15.02 -23.34 12.41
C SER A 350 -16.49 -23.15 12.81
N ARG A 351 -16.83 -22.04 13.50
CA ARG A 351 -18.21 -21.78 13.90
C ARG A 351 -19.09 -21.42 12.70
N PRO A 352 -20.40 -21.73 12.73
CA PRO A 352 -21.32 -21.55 11.60
C PRO A 352 -21.43 -20.12 11.05
N LYS A 353 -20.97 -19.11 11.78
CA LYS A 353 -20.99 -17.72 11.33
C LYS A 353 -19.89 -17.40 10.30
N PHE A 354 -18.84 -18.20 10.20
CA PHE A 354 -17.68 -17.94 9.33
C PHE A 354 -17.83 -18.58 7.94
N THR A 355 -18.96 -18.36 7.27
CA THR A 355 -19.25 -19.00 5.96
C THR A 355 -18.51 -18.37 4.78
N ASN A 356 -18.03 -17.13 4.94
CA ASN A 356 -17.47 -16.33 3.85
C ASN A 356 -15.93 -16.38 3.76
N LEU A 357 -15.25 -17.18 4.59
CA LEU A 357 -13.80 -17.26 4.61
C LEU A 357 -13.25 -17.75 3.27
N LYS A 358 -12.45 -16.89 2.63
CA LYS A 358 -11.74 -17.13 1.37
C LYS A 358 -10.24 -17.25 1.56
N PHE A 359 -9.67 -16.58 2.56
CA PHE A 359 -8.26 -16.67 2.89
C PHE A 359 -8.07 -16.69 4.41
N VAL A 360 -7.40 -17.72 4.92
CA VAL A 360 -7.02 -17.82 6.33
C VAL A 360 -5.56 -18.22 6.51
N THR A 361 -4.89 -17.64 7.51
CA THR A 361 -3.71 -18.24 8.14
C THR A 361 -4.14 -19.15 9.28
N ILE A 362 -3.59 -20.37 9.31
CA ILE A 362 -3.76 -21.34 10.38
C ILE A 362 -2.41 -21.84 10.89
N TRP A 363 -2.42 -22.39 12.09
CA TRP A 363 -1.28 -23.07 12.68
C TRP A 363 -1.55 -24.56 12.76
N TRP A 364 -0.51 -25.36 12.60
CA TRP A 364 -0.61 -26.80 12.66
C TRP A 364 0.37 -27.41 13.65
N ASN A 365 -0.14 -28.38 14.41
CA ASN A 365 0.61 -29.44 15.02
C ASN A 365 -0.21 -30.73 14.90
N CYS A 366 0.42 -31.89 15.12
CA CYS A 366 -0.24 -33.18 14.99
C CYS A 366 -1.45 -33.35 15.94
N LEU A 367 -1.45 -32.65 17.09
CA LEU A 367 -2.56 -32.67 18.05
C LEU A 367 -3.81 -31.90 17.57
N ALA A 368 -3.68 -31.04 16.57
CA ALA A 368 -4.76 -30.25 15.99
C ALA A 368 -5.31 -30.84 14.67
N THR A 369 -4.79 -31.98 14.21
CA THR A 369 -5.11 -32.62 12.92
C THR A 369 -6.62 -32.86 12.72
N GLU A 370 -7.34 -33.33 13.75
CA GLU A 370 -8.79 -33.57 13.66
C GLU A 370 -9.57 -32.25 13.45
N LYS A 371 -9.20 -31.21 14.23
CA LYS A 371 -9.82 -29.89 14.14
C LYS A 371 -9.56 -29.23 12.78
N LEU A 372 -8.33 -29.35 12.28
CA LEU A 372 -7.99 -28.87 10.95
C LEU A 372 -8.77 -29.59 9.86
N THR A 373 -8.89 -30.92 9.93
CA THR A 373 -9.68 -31.69 8.97
C THR A 373 -11.13 -31.19 8.94
N LYS A 374 -11.75 -30.99 10.11
CA LYS A 374 -13.10 -30.43 10.22
C LYS A 374 -13.17 -29.04 9.60
N PHE A 375 -12.25 -28.13 9.94
CA PHE A 375 -12.18 -26.78 9.38
C PHE A 375 -12.17 -26.78 7.85
N LEU A 376 -11.34 -27.61 7.22
CA LEU A 376 -11.23 -27.65 5.76
C LEU A 376 -12.50 -28.15 5.07
N THR A 377 -13.26 -29.04 5.72
CA THR A 377 -14.49 -29.61 5.14
C THR A 377 -15.70 -28.67 5.17
N ILE A 378 -15.73 -27.71 6.11
CA ILE A 378 -16.90 -26.82 6.32
C ILE A 378 -16.80 -25.47 5.59
N HIS A 379 -15.64 -25.13 5.00
CA HIS A 379 -15.40 -23.86 4.32
C HIS A 379 -15.30 -24.03 2.79
N PRO A 380 -16.44 -24.16 2.07
CA PRO A 380 -16.44 -24.46 0.64
C PRO A 380 -15.87 -23.32 -0.22
N HIS A 381 -15.79 -22.10 0.31
CA HIS A 381 -15.29 -20.91 -0.41
C HIS A 381 -13.82 -20.58 -0.13
N LEU A 382 -13.10 -21.42 0.63
CA LEU A 382 -11.70 -21.22 0.94
C LEU A 382 -10.84 -21.31 -0.34
N GLN A 383 -10.20 -20.21 -0.72
CA GLN A 383 -9.38 -20.07 -1.93
C GLN A 383 -7.89 -20.03 -1.64
N ALA A 384 -7.49 -19.49 -0.48
CA ALA A 384 -6.12 -19.37 -0.06
C ALA A 384 -5.96 -19.87 1.38
N LEU A 385 -4.90 -20.64 1.63
CA LEU A 385 -4.60 -21.21 2.93
C LEU A 385 -3.11 -21.07 3.20
N LYS A 386 -2.76 -20.30 4.23
CA LYS A 386 -1.40 -20.29 4.80
C LYS A 386 -1.40 -21.19 6.03
N ILE A 387 -0.50 -22.17 6.06
CA ILE A 387 -0.33 -23.10 7.18
C ILE A 387 1.07 -22.92 7.74
N TYR A 388 1.13 -22.47 8.98
CA TYR A 388 2.38 -22.34 9.70
C TYR A 388 2.58 -23.48 10.70
N THR A 389 3.82 -23.95 10.88
CA THR A 389 4.18 -24.91 11.92
C THR A 389 5.39 -24.47 12.75
N PHE A 390 5.31 -24.64 14.07
CA PHE A 390 6.45 -24.50 15.01
C PHE A 390 7.11 -25.84 15.30
N THR A 391 6.54 -26.93 14.82
CA THR A 391 7.11 -28.26 15.02
C THR A 391 8.35 -28.36 14.14
N ASN A 392 9.51 -28.55 14.78
CA ASN A 392 10.75 -28.87 14.07
C ASN A 392 10.50 -30.12 13.22
N ARG A 393 10.77 -30.02 11.91
CA ARG A 393 10.51 -31.08 10.93
C ARG A 393 9.07 -31.61 10.98
N ALA A 394 8.11 -30.71 10.86
CA ALA A 394 6.70 -31.06 10.74
C ALA A 394 6.46 -31.98 9.53
N ASN A 395 5.67 -33.04 9.72
CA ASN A 395 5.44 -34.04 8.68
C ASN A 395 4.54 -33.47 7.56
N GLY A 396 5.16 -33.06 6.45
CA GLY A 396 4.45 -32.54 5.28
C GLY A 396 3.61 -33.60 4.56
N LYS A 397 4.04 -34.87 4.59
CA LYS A 397 3.25 -35.96 4.01
C LYS A 397 1.90 -36.12 4.71
N GLU A 398 1.88 -36.07 6.03
CA GLU A 398 0.63 -36.15 6.81
C GLU A 398 -0.33 -35.01 6.43
N LEU A 399 0.19 -33.80 6.28
CA LEU A 399 -0.59 -32.66 5.83
C LEU A 399 -1.11 -32.84 4.40
N PHE A 400 -0.29 -33.33 3.47
CA PHE A 400 -0.72 -33.61 2.10
C PHE A 400 -1.84 -34.63 2.05
N ASP A 401 -1.71 -35.76 2.77
CA ASP A 401 -2.75 -36.78 2.84
C ASP A 401 -4.04 -36.22 3.47
N LEU A 402 -3.92 -35.34 4.47
CA LEU A 402 -5.04 -34.61 5.07
C LEU A 402 -5.75 -33.70 4.04
N LEU A 403 -5.01 -32.90 3.27
CA LEU A 403 -5.56 -32.02 2.23
C LEU A 403 -6.28 -32.81 1.13
N ILE A 404 -5.72 -33.95 0.70
CA ILE A 404 -6.38 -34.82 -0.26
C ILE A 404 -7.69 -35.38 0.31
N ARG A 405 -7.69 -35.87 1.56
CA ARG A 405 -8.86 -36.44 2.24
C ARG A 405 -9.95 -35.39 2.51
N ALA A 406 -9.58 -34.21 2.99
CA ALA A 406 -10.51 -33.12 3.29
C ALA A 406 -11.10 -32.50 2.02
N ASN A 407 -10.36 -32.57 0.91
CA ASN A 407 -10.80 -32.18 -0.43
C ASN A 407 -11.39 -30.74 -0.50
N PRO A 408 -10.60 -29.70 -0.15
CA PRO A 408 -11.06 -28.32 -0.23
C PRO A 408 -11.14 -27.85 -1.69
N HIS A 409 -12.28 -28.05 -2.35
CA HIS A 409 -12.48 -27.86 -3.79
C HIS A 409 -12.12 -26.47 -4.34
N SER A 410 -12.33 -25.41 -3.54
CA SER A 410 -12.07 -24.03 -3.97
C SER A 410 -10.63 -23.59 -3.78
N LEU A 411 -9.79 -24.41 -3.12
CA LEU A 411 -8.42 -24.03 -2.77
C LEU A 411 -7.57 -23.88 -4.03
N LYS A 412 -6.90 -22.73 -4.14
CA LYS A 412 -6.05 -22.33 -5.26
C LYS A 412 -4.67 -21.87 -4.81
N VAL A 413 -4.52 -21.44 -3.56
CA VAL A 413 -3.25 -20.98 -3.00
C VAL A 413 -2.99 -21.75 -1.72
N LEU A 414 -1.86 -22.44 -1.66
CA LEU A 414 -1.36 -23.11 -0.46
C LEU A 414 0.02 -22.57 -0.14
N ASN A 415 0.20 -22.07 1.08
CA ASN A 415 1.51 -21.68 1.60
C ASN A 415 1.85 -22.53 2.82
N LEU A 416 3.02 -23.17 2.79
CA LEU A 416 3.57 -23.94 3.89
C LEU A 416 4.75 -23.17 4.48
N ASP A 417 4.51 -22.58 5.65
CA ASP A 417 5.47 -21.76 6.35
C ASP A 417 5.95 -22.45 7.64
N GLY A 418 7.16 -22.13 8.09
CA GLY A 418 7.88 -22.88 9.11
C GLY A 418 8.69 -24.07 8.57
N ASP A 419 9.00 -25.03 9.45
CA ASP A 419 9.93 -26.13 9.17
C ASP A 419 9.20 -27.42 8.78
N TRP A 420 8.84 -27.54 7.49
CA TRP A 420 8.18 -28.71 6.92
C TRP A 420 9.17 -29.73 6.36
N GLN A 421 8.90 -31.01 6.56
CA GLN A 421 9.66 -32.13 6.02
C GLN A 421 8.77 -33.06 5.19
N PHE A 422 9.12 -33.24 3.92
CA PHE A 422 8.53 -34.21 3.00
C PHE A 422 9.56 -34.54 1.90
N THR A 423 9.44 -35.70 1.26
CA THR A 423 10.35 -36.08 0.16
C THR A 423 9.83 -35.61 -1.20
N ASN A 424 10.66 -35.78 -2.22
CA ASN A 424 10.25 -35.55 -3.60
C ASN A 424 9.11 -36.49 -4.01
N GLU A 425 9.16 -37.75 -3.55
CA GLU A 425 8.11 -38.75 -3.77
C GLU A 425 6.80 -38.38 -3.08
N ASP A 426 6.86 -37.84 -1.85
CA ASP A 426 5.67 -37.36 -1.13
C ASP A 426 4.97 -36.21 -1.89
N LEU A 427 5.76 -35.28 -2.45
CA LEU A 427 5.23 -34.17 -3.25
C LEU A 427 4.63 -34.65 -4.57
N GLU A 428 5.31 -35.56 -5.27
CA GLU A 428 4.82 -36.13 -6.53
C GLU A 428 3.51 -36.90 -6.31
N GLU A 429 3.45 -37.73 -5.25
CA GLU A 429 2.23 -38.45 -4.85
C GLU A 429 1.09 -37.46 -4.56
N PHE A 430 1.37 -36.37 -3.83
CA PHE A 430 0.39 -35.33 -3.54
C PHE A 430 -0.15 -34.68 -4.82
N LEU A 431 0.73 -34.28 -5.75
CA LEU A 431 0.33 -33.59 -6.98
C LEU A 431 -0.42 -34.52 -7.95
N ASP A 432 -0.07 -35.80 -8.01
CA ASP A 432 -0.82 -36.81 -8.76
C ASP A 432 -2.23 -37.01 -8.19
N LYS A 433 -2.34 -37.14 -6.86
CA LYS A 433 -3.64 -37.19 -6.17
C LYS A 433 -4.41 -35.89 -6.42
N TRP A 434 -3.77 -34.72 -6.33
CA TRP A 434 -4.39 -33.42 -6.61
C TRP A 434 -4.96 -33.37 -8.03
N LYS A 435 -4.18 -33.80 -9.03
CA LYS A 435 -4.61 -33.91 -10.44
C LYS A 435 -5.85 -34.78 -10.60
N SER A 436 -5.88 -35.96 -9.97
CA SER A 436 -7.02 -36.89 -10.07
C SER A 436 -8.34 -36.35 -9.51
N THR A 437 -8.30 -35.32 -8.68
CA THR A 437 -9.50 -34.75 -8.02
C THR A 437 -10.22 -33.68 -8.86
N GLY A 438 -9.67 -33.29 -10.01
CA GLY A 438 -10.28 -32.29 -10.91
C GLY A 438 -10.38 -30.88 -10.31
N ARG A 439 -9.52 -30.55 -9.34
CA ARG A 439 -9.47 -29.25 -8.66
C ARG A 439 -8.91 -28.15 -9.55
N ASN A 440 -9.02 -26.91 -9.07
CA ASN A 440 -8.29 -25.80 -9.66
C ASN A 440 -6.77 -26.03 -9.60
N PRO A 441 -6.02 -25.49 -10.58
CA PRO A 441 -4.57 -25.43 -10.49
C PRO A 441 -4.13 -24.75 -9.19
N LEU A 442 -3.13 -25.34 -8.53
CA LEU A 442 -2.62 -24.89 -7.24
C LEU A 442 -1.42 -23.95 -7.43
N SER A 443 -1.44 -22.80 -6.79
CA SER A 443 -0.25 -21.98 -6.54
C SER A 443 0.33 -22.40 -5.20
N PHE A 444 1.56 -22.91 -5.22
CA PHE A 444 2.20 -23.55 -4.06
C PHE A 444 3.41 -22.74 -3.60
N TYR A 445 3.38 -22.30 -2.35
CA TYR A 445 4.42 -21.47 -1.76
C TYR A 445 5.02 -22.18 -0.56
N ILE A 446 6.35 -22.13 -0.41
CA ILE A 446 7.05 -22.79 0.71
C ILE A 446 7.99 -21.81 1.41
N SER A 447 8.31 -22.09 2.68
CA SER A 447 9.28 -21.29 3.45
C SER A 447 10.65 -21.22 2.76
N PHE A 448 11.35 -20.09 2.94
CA PHE A 448 12.73 -19.93 2.48
C PHE A 448 13.70 -20.95 3.10
N LYS A 449 13.36 -21.47 4.28
CA LYS A 449 14.14 -22.48 5.01
C LYS A 449 14.13 -23.84 4.32
N TYR A 450 13.15 -24.11 3.45
CA TYR A 450 13.06 -25.39 2.77
C TYR A 450 14.17 -25.56 1.73
N ASN A 451 14.86 -26.69 1.76
CA ASN A 451 15.92 -26.98 0.80
C ASN A 451 15.31 -27.51 -0.52
N VAL A 452 15.45 -26.73 -1.59
CA VAL A 452 14.95 -27.11 -2.92
C VAL A 452 16.10 -27.75 -3.69
N THR A 453 15.91 -29.01 -4.09
CA THR A 453 16.89 -29.78 -4.87
C THR A 453 16.59 -29.66 -6.37
N PRO A 454 17.55 -29.92 -7.27
CA PRO A 454 17.27 -29.92 -8.71
C PRO A 454 16.13 -30.86 -9.12
N GLN A 455 16.06 -32.05 -8.50
CA GLN A 455 14.96 -33.00 -8.73
C GLN A 455 13.60 -32.41 -8.29
N PHE A 456 13.57 -31.62 -7.22
CA PHE A 456 12.36 -30.91 -6.79
C PHE A 456 11.91 -29.90 -7.86
N GLU A 457 12.84 -29.13 -8.43
CA GLU A 457 12.52 -28.17 -9.49
C GLU A 457 12.00 -28.85 -10.76
N GLU A 458 12.55 -30.02 -11.12
CA GLU A 458 12.04 -30.84 -12.23
C GLU A 458 10.59 -31.29 -11.99
N ILE A 459 10.27 -31.71 -10.77
CA ILE A 459 8.88 -32.06 -10.37
C ILE A 459 7.98 -30.83 -10.52
N ILE A 460 8.37 -29.67 -9.96
CA ILE A 460 7.58 -28.44 -10.08
C ILE A 460 7.32 -28.09 -11.56
N GLN A 461 8.35 -28.09 -12.40
CA GLN A 461 8.24 -27.76 -13.82
C GLN A 461 7.33 -28.75 -14.57
N LYS A 462 7.43 -30.05 -14.27
CA LYS A 462 6.53 -31.09 -14.81
C LYS A 462 5.07 -30.75 -14.53
N TYR A 463 4.71 -30.50 -13.27
CA TYR A 463 3.32 -30.22 -12.89
C TYR A 463 2.82 -28.82 -13.30
N GLN A 464 3.72 -27.86 -13.51
CA GLN A 464 3.39 -26.58 -14.15
C GLN A 464 3.03 -26.76 -15.63
N ASN A 465 3.82 -27.55 -16.37
CA ASN A 465 3.55 -27.86 -17.78
C ASN A 465 2.24 -28.63 -17.97
N GLU A 466 1.88 -29.49 -17.01
CA GLU A 466 0.60 -30.20 -16.99
C GLU A 466 -0.59 -29.33 -16.55
N GLY A 467 -0.35 -28.08 -16.14
CA GLY A 467 -1.38 -27.16 -15.68
C GLY A 467 -1.95 -27.47 -14.29
N ILE A 468 -1.27 -28.34 -13.51
CA ILE A 468 -1.67 -28.71 -12.14
C ILE A 468 -1.15 -27.68 -11.14
N LEU A 469 0.07 -27.18 -11.35
CA LEU A 469 0.63 -26.06 -10.61
C LEU A 469 0.55 -24.78 -11.45
N LYS A 470 -0.03 -23.72 -10.88
CA LYS A 470 -0.11 -22.40 -11.54
C LYS A 470 1.12 -21.56 -11.27
N ASP A 471 1.61 -21.61 -10.04
CA ASP A 471 2.74 -20.81 -9.57
C ASP A 471 3.49 -21.58 -8.48
N PHE A 472 4.80 -21.36 -8.41
CA PHE A 472 5.64 -21.88 -7.34
C PHE A 472 6.78 -20.92 -7.04
N GLN A 473 6.97 -20.61 -5.77
CA GLN A 473 8.11 -19.85 -5.29
C GLN A 473 8.29 -20.04 -3.78
N LYS A 474 9.48 -19.71 -3.29
CA LYS A 474 9.70 -19.54 -1.85
C LYS A 474 9.10 -18.20 -1.42
N ALA A 475 8.29 -18.19 -0.37
CA ALA A 475 7.69 -16.99 0.18
C ALA A 475 7.30 -17.19 1.65
N GLU A 476 7.81 -16.33 2.52
CA GLU A 476 7.40 -16.21 3.93
C GLU A 476 6.19 -15.26 4.04
N PHE A 477 6.25 -14.11 3.39
CA PHE A 477 5.20 -13.11 3.34
C PHE A 477 4.45 -13.17 2.01
N LEU A 478 3.16 -13.53 2.03
CA LEU A 478 2.34 -13.65 0.82
C LEU A 478 1.91 -12.30 0.26
N ASP A 479 1.99 -11.25 1.06
CA ASP A 479 1.70 -9.86 0.70
C ASP A 479 2.80 -9.21 -0.14
N GLU A 480 4.01 -9.78 -0.13
CA GLU A 480 5.12 -9.37 -1.00
C GLU A 480 5.11 -10.08 -2.36
N VAL A 481 4.20 -11.05 -2.54
CA VAL A 481 4.15 -11.88 -3.75
C VAL A 481 3.33 -11.19 -4.84
N GLU A 482 4.01 -10.73 -5.89
CA GLU A 482 3.38 -9.98 -6.97
C GLU A 482 2.25 -10.75 -7.67
N SER A 483 2.41 -12.07 -7.86
CA SER A 483 1.40 -12.95 -8.47
C SER A 483 0.13 -13.08 -7.62
N LEU A 484 0.20 -12.75 -6.33
CA LEU A 484 -0.90 -12.76 -5.38
C LEU A 484 -1.52 -11.38 -5.12
N ASN A 485 -1.06 -10.31 -5.81
CA ASN A 485 -1.62 -8.95 -5.70
C ASN A 485 -3.15 -8.88 -5.82
N TYR A 486 -3.78 -9.80 -6.55
CA TYR A 486 -5.23 -9.86 -6.68
C TYR A 486 -5.95 -10.27 -5.37
N LEU A 487 -5.28 -11.01 -4.47
CA LEU A 487 -5.80 -11.34 -3.15
C LEU A 487 -5.84 -10.13 -2.23
N TRP A 488 -5.07 -9.07 -2.53
CA TRP A 488 -4.87 -7.90 -1.69
C TRP A 488 -5.71 -6.68 -2.09
N LYS A 489 -6.42 -6.74 -3.24
CA LYS A 489 -7.24 -5.64 -3.76
C LYS A 489 -8.63 -5.63 -3.11
N TYR A 490 -9.01 -4.49 -2.52
CA TYR A 490 -10.36 -4.18 -2.02
C TYR A 490 -10.82 -2.82 -2.52
#